data_AF-A0A410WU67-F1
#
_entry.id   AF-A0A410WU67-F1
#
_cell.length_a   1.000
_cell.length_b   1.000
_cell.length_c   1.000
_cell.angle_alpha   90.00
_cell.angle_beta   90.00
_cell.angle_gamma   90.00
#
_symmetry.space_group_name_H-M   'P 1'
#
loop_
_entity.id
_entity.type
_entity.pdbx_description
1 polymer ?
#
loop_
_entity_poly.entity_id
_entity_poly.type
_entity_poly.pdbx_seq_one_letter_code
_entity_poly.pdbx_strand_id
1 'polypeptide(L)'
;MEAIEMIAVGALILALLLLVKVFSLQSRINAIQDDLEWLKGRAEGQAINRLKPSTADRSDKPASAQMSLLDERVHHLLAQGDKIKAIKLVRVEQGIGLKEAKDYVENLERS
;
A
#
# COMPACT_ATOMS: atom_id res chain seq x y z
N MET A 1 -30.55 9.24 35.54
CA MET A 1 -29.15 9.26 35.07
C MET A 1 -28.58 10.60 35.48
N GLU A 2 -27.82 10.61 36.56
CA GLU A 2 -27.26 11.84 37.11
C GLU A 2 -26.23 12.41 36.13
N ALA A 3 -26.12 13.74 36.03
CA ALA A 3 -25.25 14.41 35.05
C ALA A 3 -23.79 13.89 35.03
N ILE A 4 -23.34 13.34 36.16
CA ILE A 4 -22.05 12.68 36.33
C ILE A 4 -21.90 11.47 35.38
N GLU A 5 -22.93 10.66 35.20
CA GLU A 5 -22.90 9.49 34.30
C GLU A 5 -22.76 9.93 32.83
N MET A 6 -23.44 11.02 32.43
CA MET A 6 -23.33 11.56 31.07
C MET A 6 -21.93 12.15 30.79
N ILE A 7 -21.33 12.82 31.77
CA ILE A 7 -19.96 13.34 31.66
C ILE A 7 -18.95 12.18 31.57
N ALA A 8 -19.11 11.15 32.40
CA ALA A 8 -18.26 9.97 32.40
C ALA A 8 -18.32 9.22 31.05
N VAL A 9 -19.52 9.03 30.50
CA VAL A 9 -19.71 8.42 29.17
C VAL A 9 -19.11 9.30 28.07
N GLY A 10 -19.33 10.62 28.13
CA GLY A 10 -18.73 11.56 27.18
C GLY A 10 -17.20 11.53 27.19
N ALA A 11 -16.59 11.50 28.37
CA ALA A 11 -15.13 11.40 28.52
C ALA A 11 -14.59 10.07 28.00
N LEU A 12 -15.32 8.96 28.20
CA LEU A 12 -14.93 7.63 27.72
C LEU A 12 -14.99 7.54 26.19
N ILE A 13 -16.00 8.13 25.56
CA ILE A 13 -16.11 8.25 24.10
C ILE A 13 -14.98 9.13 23.54
N LEU A 14 -14.70 10.27 24.18
CA LEU A 14 -13.61 11.16 23.78
C LEU A 14 -12.25 10.46 23.87
N ALA A 15 -12.00 9.70 24.94
CA ALA A 15 -10.77 8.93 25.10
C ALA A 15 -10.62 7.86 24.01
N LEU A 16 -11.70 7.14 23.67
CA LEU A 16 -11.72 6.19 22.56
C LEU A 16 -11.45 6.86 21.21
N LEU A 17 -12.06 8.02 20.95
CA LEU A 17 -11.82 8.78 19.71
C LEU A 17 -10.38 9.27 19.61
N LEU A 18 -9.79 9.74 20.71
CA LEU A 18 -8.39 10.15 20.77
C LEU A 18 -7.44 8.95 20.60
N LEU A 19 -7.77 7.79 21.15
CA LEU A 19 -7.02 6.54 20.98
C LEU A 19 -6.97 6.13 19.50
N VAL A 20 -8.10 6.15 18.80
CA VAL A 20 -8.18 5.87 17.35
C VAL A 20 -7.37 6.89 16.54
N LYS A 21 -7.46 8.18 16.90
CA LYS A 21 -6.67 9.25 16.28
C LYS A 21 -5.16 9.06 16.47
N VAL A 22 -4.73 8.69 17.68
CA VAL A 22 -3.33 8.41 18.02
C VAL A 22 -2.83 7.17 17.28
N PHE A 23 -3.63 6.11 17.22
CA PHE A 23 -3.28 4.88 16.51
C PHE A 23 -3.16 5.12 14.99
N SER A 24 -4.07 5.91 14.41
CA SER A 24 -4.01 6.36 13.02
C SER A 24 -2.77 7.22 12.72
N LEU A 25 -2.25 7.94 13.73
CA LEU A 25 -1.02 8.72 13.61
C LEU A 25 0.24 7.84 13.72
N GLN A 26 0.24 6.85 14.59
CA GLN A 26 1.34 5.88 14.67
C GLN A 26 1.45 5.00 13.41
N SER A 27 0.33 4.69 12.75
CA SER A 27 0.36 3.95 11.48
C SER A 27 1.14 4.67 10.37
N ARG A 28 1.24 6.00 10.44
CA ARG A 28 2.03 6.82 9.50
C ARG A 28 3.53 6.78 9.81
N ILE A 29 3.89 6.54 11.07
CA ILE A 29 5.28 6.43 11.52
C ILE A 29 5.83 5.03 11.22
N ASN A 30 5.01 3.98 11.33
CA ASN A 30 5.41 2.63 10.92
C ASN A 30 5.69 2.51 9.42
N ALA A 31 5.01 3.30 8.58
CA ALA A 31 5.23 3.33 7.14
C ALA A 31 6.61 3.88 6.71
N ILE A 32 7.34 4.54 7.62
CA ILE A 32 8.68 5.10 7.32
C ILE A 32 9.77 4.01 7.44
N GLN A 33 9.52 2.92 8.18
CA GLN A 33 10.49 1.83 8.34
C GLN A 33 10.50 0.85 7.16
N ASP A 34 9.34 0.55 6.58
CA ASP A 34 9.24 -0.42 5.46
C ASP A 34 9.97 0.05 4.18
N ASP A 35 10.03 1.37 3.95
CA ASP A 35 10.65 1.94 2.74
C ASP A 35 12.19 1.81 2.74
N LEU A 36 12.81 1.43 3.86
CA LEU A 36 14.25 1.23 3.95
C LEU A 36 14.68 -0.23 3.66
N GLU A 37 13.77 -1.20 3.80
CA GLU A 37 14.10 -2.62 3.63
C GLU A 37 14.14 -3.05 2.15
N TRP A 38 13.30 -2.45 1.29
CA TRP A 38 13.27 -2.77 -0.14
C TRP A 38 14.53 -2.31 -0.90
N LEU A 39 15.22 -1.27 -0.41
CA LEU A 39 16.46 -0.78 -1.00
C LEU A 39 17.66 -1.69 -0.71
N LYS A 40 17.66 -2.35 0.46
CA LYS A 40 18.74 -3.27 0.85
C LYS A 40 18.68 -4.57 0.04
N GLY A 41 17.49 -5.12 -0.19
CA GLY A 41 17.31 -6.32 -1.02
C GLY A 41 17.68 -6.13 -2.49
N ARG A 42 17.57 -4.90 -3.02
CA ARG A 42 17.89 -4.58 -4.42
C ARG A 42 19.40 -4.46 -4.68
N ALA A 43 20.19 -4.00 -3.69
CA ALA A 43 21.63 -3.87 -3.84
C ALA A 43 22.36 -5.23 -3.81
N GLU A 44 21.85 -6.20 -3.07
CA GLU A 44 22.46 -7.53 -2.95
C GLU A 44 22.14 -8.45 -4.15
N GLY A 45 20.98 -8.27 -4.81
CA GLY A 45 20.57 -9.11 -5.95
C GLY A 45 21.21 -8.77 -7.31
N GLN A 46 21.91 -7.64 -7.43
CA GLN A 46 22.38 -7.13 -8.73
C GLN A 46 23.89 -7.36 -9.00
N ALA A 47 24.67 -7.79 -8.01
CA ALA A 47 26.13 -7.91 -8.14
C ALA A 47 26.60 -9.18 -8.89
N ILE A 48 25.78 -10.23 -9.01
CA ILE A 48 26.19 -11.50 -9.63
C ILE A 48 25.88 -11.63 -11.13
N ASN A 49 25.16 -10.68 -11.73
CA ASN A 49 24.69 -10.81 -13.12
C ASN A 49 25.61 -10.17 -14.18
N ARG A 50 26.78 -9.63 -13.77
CA ARG A 50 27.64 -8.82 -14.65
C ARG A 50 28.65 -9.62 -15.49
N LEU A 51 28.59 -10.96 -15.46
CA LEU A 51 29.60 -11.82 -16.08
C LEU A 51 29.09 -12.71 -17.23
N LYS A 52 27.90 -12.49 -17.79
CA LYS A 52 27.46 -13.29 -18.95
C LYS A 52 27.36 -12.46 -20.23
N PRO A 53 28.28 -12.65 -21.20
CA PRO A 53 28.25 -11.96 -22.47
C PRO A 53 27.26 -12.61 -23.43
N SER A 54 26.49 -11.74 -24.09
CA SER A 54 25.95 -11.80 -25.44
C SER A 54 25.01 -12.93 -25.89
N THR A 55 23.99 -12.47 -26.61
CA THR A 55 23.30 -13.08 -27.76
C THR A 55 22.36 -14.27 -27.51
N ALA A 56 21.08 -13.97 -27.78
CA ALA A 56 20.02 -14.89 -28.24
C ALA A 56 19.42 -15.86 -27.21
N ASP A 57 18.47 -15.40 -26.38
CA ASP A 57 17.32 -16.23 -25.97
C ASP A 57 16.22 -15.43 -25.23
N ARG A 58 15.00 -15.44 -25.79
CA ARG A 58 13.68 -15.36 -25.12
C ARG A 58 13.26 -14.12 -24.31
N SER A 59 12.42 -13.33 -24.96
CA SER A 59 11.49 -12.32 -24.42
C SER A 59 10.29 -12.90 -23.62
N ASP A 60 10.49 -13.83 -22.68
CA ASP A 60 9.37 -14.53 -22.02
C ASP A 60 9.36 -14.46 -20.48
N LYS A 61 9.45 -13.25 -19.91
CA LYS A 61 8.81 -12.79 -18.64
C LYS A 61 9.34 -11.41 -18.27
N PRO A 62 8.48 -10.44 -17.89
CA PRO A 62 7.99 -10.44 -16.51
C PRO A 62 6.59 -9.85 -16.26
N ALA A 63 5.68 -9.75 -17.25
CA ALA A 63 4.37 -9.09 -17.08
C ALA A 63 3.56 -9.58 -15.85
N SER A 64 3.66 -10.87 -15.50
CA SER A 64 3.03 -11.44 -14.30
C SER A 64 3.67 -10.98 -12.99
N ALA A 65 4.98 -10.74 -12.97
CA ALA A 65 5.70 -10.23 -11.81
C ALA A 65 5.52 -8.71 -11.63
N GLN A 66 5.34 -7.96 -12.73
CA GLN A 66 4.93 -6.55 -12.64
C GLN A 66 3.52 -6.42 -12.05
N MET A 67 2.60 -7.28 -12.49
CA MET A 67 1.21 -7.27 -12.01
C MET A 67 1.15 -7.54 -10.50
N SER A 68 1.87 -8.55 -10.01
CA SER A 68 1.88 -8.89 -8.58
C SER A 68 2.45 -7.76 -7.70
N LEU A 69 3.49 -7.07 -8.16
CA LEU A 69 4.06 -5.92 -7.44
C LEU A 69 3.10 -4.74 -7.43
N LEU A 70 2.35 -4.53 -8.53
CA LEU A 70 1.32 -3.51 -8.61
C LEU A 70 0.19 -3.81 -7.62
N ASP A 71 -0.24 -5.06 -7.55
CA ASP A 71 -1.31 -5.53 -6.67
C ASP A 71 -0.94 -5.38 -5.20
N GLU A 72 0.27 -5.76 -4.81
CA GLU A 72 0.81 -5.52 -3.47
C GLU A 72 0.79 -4.04 -3.10
N ARG A 73 1.21 -3.18 -4.03
CA ARG A 73 1.28 -1.74 -3.79
C ARG A 73 -0.10 -1.09 -3.70
N VAL A 74 -1.06 -1.58 -4.48
CA VAL A 74 -2.48 -1.21 -4.38
C VAL A 74 -3.07 -1.66 -3.05
N HIS A 75 -2.81 -2.90 -2.62
CA HIS A 75 -3.23 -3.41 -1.31
C HIS A 75 -2.69 -2.58 -0.17
N HIS A 76 -1.42 -2.20 -0.23
CA HIS A 76 -0.80 -1.35 0.79
C HIS A 76 -1.48 0.03 0.86
N LEU A 77 -1.76 0.65 -0.28
CA LEU A 77 -2.47 1.93 -0.35
C LEU A 77 -3.92 1.82 0.16
N LEU A 78 -4.59 0.69 -0.09
CA LEU A 78 -5.93 0.39 0.43
C LEU A 78 -5.92 0.20 1.95
N ALA A 79 -4.95 -0.54 2.49
CA ALA A 79 -4.78 -0.74 3.94
C ALA A 79 -4.53 0.59 4.68
N GLN A 80 -3.90 1.56 4.00
CA GLN A 80 -3.69 2.92 4.51
C GLN A 80 -4.92 3.83 4.40
N GLY A 81 -6.00 3.38 3.75
CA GLY A 81 -7.20 4.19 3.47
C GLY A 81 -7.03 5.20 2.33
N ASP A 82 -5.92 5.14 1.59
CA ASP A 82 -5.55 6.09 0.53
C ASP A 82 -6.04 5.61 -0.86
N LYS A 83 -7.34 5.27 -0.98
CA LYS A 83 -7.96 4.72 -2.20
C LYS A 83 -7.74 5.57 -3.46
N ILE A 84 -7.71 6.89 -3.34
CA ILE A 84 -7.46 7.79 -4.48
C ILE A 84 -6.03 7.61 -5.03
N LYS A 85 -5.04 7.41 -4.17
CA LYS A 85 -3.66 7.16 -4.60
C LYS A 85 -3.53 5.80 -5.28
N ALA A 86 -4.22 4.78 -4.77
CA ALA A 86 -4.28 3.46 -5.40
C ALA A 86 -4.83 3.53 -6.83
N ILE A 87 -5.95 4.23 -7.03
CA ILE A 87 -6.56 4.42 -8.36
C ILE A 87 -5.61 5.18 -9.28
N LYS A 88 -4.93 6.21 -8.77
CA LYS A 88 -3.95 6.97 -9.55
C LYS A 88 -2.76 6.11 -9.97
N LEU A 89 -2.26 5.24 -9.08
CA LEU A 89 -1.16 4.32 -9.36
C LEU A 89 -1.53 3.35 -10.49
N VAL A 90 -2.67 2.65 -10.36
CA VAL A 90 -3.15 1.70 -11.37
C VAL A 90 -3.35 2.39 -12.72
N ARG A 91 -3.93 3.59 -12.72
CA ARG A 91 -4.13 4.38 -13.94
C ARG A 91 -2.82 4.73 -14.64
N VAL A 92 -1.78 5.09 -13.89
CA VAL A 92 -0.47 5.49 -14.44
C VAL A 92 0.31 4.28 -14.94
N GLU A 93 0.30 3.19 -14.18
CA GLU A 93 1.09 1.99 -14.47
C GLU A 93 0.47 1.11 -15.56
N GLN A 94 -0.86 0.96 -15.57
CA GLN A 94 -1.55 0.19 -16.62
C GLN A 94 -2.00 1.07 -17.80
N GLY A 95 -2.00 2.39 -17.66
CA GLY A 95 -2.42 3.31 -18.72
C GLY A 95 -3.94 3.28 -19.01
N ILE A 96 -4.75 2.73 -18.11
CA ILE A 96 -6.19 2.55 -18.29
C ILE A 96 -7.00 3.80 -17.93
N GLY A 97 -8.28 3.82 -18.29
CA GLY A 97 -9.21 4.89 -17.94
C GLY A 97 -9.49 4.96 -16.43
N LEU A 98 -10.01 6.11 -15.98
CA LEU A 98 -10.30 6.34 -14.56
C LEU A 98 -11.34 5.35 -14.02
N LYS A 99 -12.33 4.99 -14.85
CA LYS A 99 -13.35 4.00 -14.51
C LYS A 99 -12.73 2.61 -14.28
N GLU A 100 -11.89 2.17 -15.22
CA GLU A 100 -11.23 0.86 -15.17
C GLU A 100 -10.25 0.77 -14.00
N ALA A 101 -9.48 1.85 -13.74
CA ALA A 101 -8.60 1.91 -12.58
C ALA A 101 -9.37 1.85 -11.25
N LYS A 102 -10.55 2.47 -11.18
CA LYS A 102 -11.41 2.38 -10.01
C LYS A 102 -11.93 0.95 -9.83
N ASP A 103 -12.48 0.36 -10.89
CA ASP A 103 -13.03 -0.99 -10.87
C ASP A 103 -11.96 -2.02 -10.49
N TYR A 104 -10.72 -1.87 -10.98
CA TYR A 104 -9.58 -2.70 -10.62
C TYR A 104 -9.26 -2.65 -9.12
N VAL A 105 -9.12 -1.44 -8.58
CA VAL A 105 -8.82 -1.23 -7.16
C VAL A 105 -9.96 -1.74 -6.27
N GLU A 106 -11.22 -1.56 -6.68
CA GLU A 106 -12.38 -2.11 -5.96
C GLU A 106 -12.42 -3.64 -5.98
N ASN A 107 -12.00 -4.26 -7.08
CA ASN A 107 -11.93 -5.71 -7.18
C ASN A 107 -10.81 -6.28 -6.29
N LEU A 108 -9.67 -5.60 -6.18
CA LEU A 108 -8.62 -5.95 -5.22
C LEU A 108 -9.05 -5.73 -3.78
N GLU A 109 -9.77 -4.65 -3.48
CA GLU A 109 -10.28 -4.36 -2.13
C GLU A 109 -11.26 -5.44 -1.63
N ARG A 110 -11.99 -6.07 -2.55
CA ARG A 110 -13.01 -7.08 -2.25
C ARG A 110 -12.49 -8.52 -2.32
N SER A 111 -11.29 -8.74 -2.87
CA SER A 111 -10.63 -10.05 -2.94
C SER A 111 -9.88 -10.35 -1.65
#